data_AF-A0AAC9JI65-F1
#
_entry.id   AF-A0AAC9JI65-F1
#
_cell.length_a   1.000
_cell.length_b   1.000
_cell.length_c   1.000
_cell.angle_alpha   90.00
_cell.angle_beta   90.00
_cell.angle_gamma   90.00
#
_symmetry.space_group_name_H-M   'P 1'
#
loop_
_entity.id
_entity.type
_entity.pdbx_description
1 polymer ?
#
loop_
_entity_poly.entity_id
_entity_poly.type
_entity_poly.pdbx_seq_one_letter_code
_entity_poly.pdbx_strand_id
1 'polypeptide(L)'
;MFISKETICVQAVWSVLEETFGCDCEGLFVDLPLVEMLRISPIDMVKFTLALEVSLGFQLDLTGLTNCSSINEVAQAVLRSEYQALSAA
;
A
#
# COMPACT_ATOMS: atom_id res chain seq x y z
N MET A 1 -16.00 -16.28 10.55
CA MET A 1 -15.28 -15.01 10.73
C MET A 1 -15.23 -14.35 9.37
N PHE A 2 -15.93 -13.23 9.16
CA PHE A 2 -15.86 -12.50 7.90
C PHE A 2 -14.63 -11.61 7.94
N ILE A 3 -13.68 -11.85 7.05
CA ILE A 3 -12.54 -10.94 6.86
C ILE A 3 -13.09 -9.75 6.07
N SER A 4 -12.88 -8.52 6.56
CA SER A 4 -13.33 -7.33 5.86
C SER A 4 -12.48 -7.11 4.60
N LYS A 5 -13.05 -6.45 3.59
CA LYS A 5 -12.31 -6.07 2.37
C LYS A 5 -11.07 -5.22 2.71
N GLU A 6 -11.17 -4.40 3.76
CA GLU A 6 -10.07 -3.62 4.30
C GLU A 6 -8.94 -4.50 4.83
N THR A 7 -9.24 -5.54 5.62
CA THR A 7 -8.21 -6.48 6.11
C THR A 7 -7.50 -7.20 4.97
N ILE A 8 -8.21 -7.58 3.90
CA ILE A 8 -7.61 -8.20 2.71
C ILE A 8 -6.68 -7.20 2.00
N CYS A 9 -7.11 -5.95 1.87
CA CYS A 9 -6.32 -4.93 1.20
C CYS A 9 -5.05 -4.57 1.99
N VAL A 10 -5.14 -4.46 3.32
CA VAL A 10 -3.98 -4.28 4.20
C VAL A 10 -2.98 -5.43 4.03
N GLN A 11 -3.46 -6.68 3.98
CA GLN A 11 -2.59 -7.84 3.74
C GLN A 11 -1.93 -7.80 2.35
N ALA A 12 -2.66 -7.40 1.31
CA ALA A 12 -2.09 -7.27 -0.03
C ALA A 12 -0.99 -6.19 -0.09
N VAL A 13 -1.25 -5.02 0.51
CA VAL A 13 -0.28 -3.92 0.61
C VAL A 13 0.96 -4.39 1.37
N TRP A 14 0.76 -5.15 2.45
CA TRP A 14 1.83 -5.70 3.26
C TRP A 14 2.71 -6.69 2.49
N SER A 15 2.11 -7.65 1.78
CA SER A 15 2.88 -8.62 0.98
C SER A 15 3.68 -7.93 -0.12
N VAL A 16 3.13 -6.92 -0.79
CA VAL A 16 3.87 -6.15 -1.79
C VAL A 16 5.03 -5.38 -1.16
N LEU A 17 4.85 -4.89 0.07
CA LEU A 17 5.90 -4.19 0.81
C LEU A 17 7.07 -5.13 1.14
N GLU A 18 6.77 -6.33 1.66
CA GLU A 18 7.76 -7.38 1.93
C GLU A 18 8.53 -7.77 0.66
N GLU A 19 7.82 -7.97 -0.45
CA GLU A 19 8.43 -8.31 -1.75
C GLU A 19 9.29 -7.17 -2.30
N THR A 20 8.85 -5.91 -2.16
CA THR A 20 9.55 -4.75 -2.72
C THR A 20 10.85 -4.46 -1.99
N PHE A 21 10.86 -4.57 -0.66
CA PHE A 21 12.00 -4.18 0.15
C PHE A 21 12.82 -5.34 0.68
N GLY A 22 12.35 -6.58 0.48
CA GLY A 22 13.00 -7.78 1.02
C GLY A 22 13.15 -7.73 2.54
N CYS A 23 12.26 -6.99 3.21
CA CYS A 23 12.28 -6.82 4.65
C CYS A 23 11.33 -7.82 5.32
N ASP A 24 11.80 -8.45 6.39
CA ASP A 24 10.91 -9.16 7.29
C ASP A 24 10.09 -8.13 8.06
N CYS A 25 8.78 -8.13 7.81
CA CYS A 25 7.87 -7.16 8.42
C CYS A 25 7.40 -7.62 9.81
N GLU A 26 7.99 -8.68 10.38
CA GLU A 26 7.85 -9.04 11.80
C GLU A 26 8.26 -7.86 12.70
N GLY A 27 7.30 -7.02 13.08
CA GLY A 27 7.51 -5.82 13.90
C GLY A 27 7.05 -4.52 13.23
N LEU A 28 6.58 -4.57 11.98
CA LEU A 28 5.83 -3.47 11.43
C LEU A 28 4.45 -3.37 12.10
N PHE A 29 3.93 -2.15 12.21
CA PHE A 29 2.59 -1.89 12.70
C PHE A 29 1.86 -1.11 11.62
N VAL A 30 0.65 -1.54 11.29
CA VAL A 30 -0.13 -1.00 10.17
C VAL A 30 -0.43 0.50 10.28
N ASP A 31 -0.38 1.05 11.49
CA ASP A 31 -0.67 2.46 11.81
C ASP A 31 0.59 3.33 12.01
N LEU A 32 1.78 2.74 12.00
CA LEU A 32 3.01 3.49 12.26
C LEU A 32 3.64 4.06 10.98
N PRO A 33 4.46 5.13 11.08
CA PRO A 33 5.08 5.77 9.94
C PRO A 33 6.06 4.85 9.19
N LEU A 34 5.70 4.45 7.96
CA LEU A 34 6.48 3.58 7.08
C LEU A 34 7.90 4.11 6.84
N VAL A 35 8.02 5.42 6.62
CA VAL A 35 9.31 6.10 6.38
C VAL A 35 10.24 5.95 7.58
N GLU A 36 9.72 6.05 8.79
CA GLU A 36 10.52 5.96 10.01
C GLU A 36 10.91 4.52 10.32
N MET A 37 9.99 3.58 10.09
CA MET A 37 10.20 2.17 10.41
C MET A 37 11.15 1.48 9.44
N LEU A 38 11.02 1.78 8.15
CA LEU A 38 11.79 1.12 7.08
C LEU A 38 12.96 1.97 6.59
N ARG A 39 13.10 3.22 7.08
CA ARG A 39 14.11 4.19 6.62
C ARG A 39 14.12 4.33 5.09
N ILE A 40 12.95 4.27 4.48
CA ILE A 40 12.76 4.31 3.03
C ILE A 40 12.89 5.74 2.50
N SER A 41 13.52 5.89 1.33
CA SER A 41 13.63 7.17 0.65
C SER A 41 12.36 7.46 -0.17
N PRO A 42 12.15 8.72 -0.64
CA PRO A 42 11.06 9.03 -1.56
C PRO A 42 11.08 8.21 -2.85
N ILE A 43 12.27 7.81 -3.33
CA ILE A 43 12.42 6.95 -4.51
C ILE A 43 11.88 5.54 -4.21
N ASP A 44 12.09 5.05 -3.00
CA ASP A 44 11.62 3.74 -2.57
C ASP A 44 10.09 3.71 -2.42
N MET A 45 9.48 4.82 -2.00
CA MET A 45 8.02 4.99 -2.04
C MET A 45 7.45 4.94 -3.47
N VAL A 46 8.15 5.49 -4.45
CA VAL A 46 7.75 5.39 -5.87
C VAL A 46 7.84 3.94 -6.35
N LYS A 47 8.93 3.23 -6.03
CA LYS A 47 9.07 1.79 -6.37
C LYS A 47 7.94 0.96 -5.76
N PHE A 48 7.63 1.21 -4.49
CA PHE A 48 6.54 0.54 -3.79
C PHE A 48 5.18 0.81 -4.44
N THR A 49 4.91 2.07 -4.82
CA THR A 49 3.66 2.41 -5.50
C THR A 49 3.54 1.71 -6.85
N LEU A 50 4.62 1.69 -7.65
CA LEU A 50 4.64 0.97 -8.93
C LEU A 50 4.44 -0.54 -8.73
N ALA A 51 5.04 -1.12 -7.69
CA ALA A 51 4.83 -2.53 -7.36
C ALA A 51 3.37 -2.82 -6.98
N LEU A 52 2.72 -1.92 -6.24
CA LEU A 52 1.28 -2.02 -5.94
C LEU A 52 0.42 -1.97 -7.20
N GLU A 53 0.69 -1.05 -8.13
CA GLU A 53 -0.06 -0.99 -9.40
C GLU A 53 0.06 -2.28 -10.20
N VAL A 54 1.28 -2.82 -10.30
CA VAL A 54 1.54 -4.08 -11.02
C VAL A 54 0.83 -5.25 -10.35
N SER A 55 0.89 -5.35 -9.02
CA SER A 55 0.27 -6.45 -8.27
C SER A 55 -1.25 -6.38 -8.24
N LEU A 56 -1.83 -5.18 -8.26
CA LEU A 56 -3.27 -4.97 -8.14
C LEU A 56 -3.97 -4.82 -9.50
N GLY A 57 -3.24 -4.53 -10.57
CA GLY A 57 -3.76 -4.52 -11.94
C GLY A 57 -4.55 -3.26 -12.31
N PHE A 58 -4.42 -2.18 -11.56
CA PHE A 58 -5.02 -0.88 -11.89
C PHE A 58 -4.10 0.27 -11.48
N GLN A 59 -4.33 1.42 -12.11
CA GLN A 59 -3.52 2.62 -11.92
C GLN A 59 -3.90 3.28 -10.58
N LEU A 60 -2.89 3.62 -9.79
CA LEU A 60 -3.05 4.27 -8.49
C LEU A 60 -2.69 5.75 -8.60
N ASP A 61 -3.35 6.60 -7.82
CA ASP A 61 -2.92 8.00 -7.70
C ASP A 61 -1.62 8.07 -6.88
N LEU A 62 -0.49 8.10 -7.59
CA LEU A 62 0.85 8.27 -7.05
C LEU A 62 0.94 9.45 -6.08
N THR A 63 0.25 10.56 -6.36
CA THR A 63 0.29 11.76 -5.53
C THR A 63 -0.38 11.51 -4.17
N GLY A 64 -1.50 10.81 -4.18
CA GLY A 64 -2.21 10.40 -2.96
C GLY A 64 -1.38 9.42 -2.13
N LEU A 65 -0.72 8.46 -2.77
CA LEU A 65 0.06 7.41 -2.11
C LEU A 65 1.37 7.90 -1.52
N THR A 66 2.07 8.84 -2.16
CA THR A 66 3.29 9.43 -1.60
C THR A 66 3.05 10.24 -0.32
N ASN A 67 1.80 10.65 -0.08
CA ASN A 67 1.40 11.35 1.13
C ASN A 67 0.90 10.41 2.23
N CYS A 68 0.79 9.10 1.96
CA CYS A 68 0.42 8.12 2.97
C CYS A 68 1.59 7.84 3.91
N SER A 69 1.29 7.90 5.20
CA SER A 69 2.26 7.73 6.28
C SER A 69 2.33 6.27 6.73
N SER A 70 1.24 5.52 6.62
CA SER A 70 1.09 4.17 7.17
C SER A 70 0.49 3.17 6.17
N ILE A 71 0.57 1.87 6.48
CA ILE A 71 0.02 0.80 5.64
C ILE A 71 -1.51 0.92 5.55
N ASN A 72 -2.18 1.28 6.64
CA ASN A 72 -3.63 1.49 6.65
C ASN A 72 -4.03 2.64 5.72
N GLU A 73 -3.28 3.76 5.74
CA GLU A 73 -3.54 4.88 4.82
C GLU A 73 -3.34 4.48 3.36
N VAL A 74 -2.30 3.69 3.07
CA VAL A 74 -2.05 3.13 1.73
C VAL A 74 -3.19 2.22 1.31
N ALA A 75 -3.63 1.29 2.17
CA ALA A 75 -4.74 0.40 1.88
C ALA A 75 -6.06 1.15 1.61
N GLN A 76 -6.33 2.21 2.37
CA GLN A 76 -7.49 3.08 2.12
C GLN A 76 -7.37 3.88 0.82
N ALA A 77 -6.17 4.33 0.44
CA ALA A 77 -5.93 4.97 -0.85
C ALA A 77 -6.14 3.99 -2.02
N VAL A 78 -5.68 2.75 -1.86
CA VAL A 78 -5.89 1.67 -2.83
C VAL A 78 -7.38 1.35 -3.01
N LEU A 79 -8.13 1.17 -1.91
CA LEU A 79 -9.58 0.90 -1.98
C LEU A 79 -10.36 2.03 -2.64
N ARG A 80 -9.98 3.29 -2.38
CA ARG A 80 -10.59 4.45 -3.04
C ARG A 80 -10.29 4.46 -4.54
N SER A 81 -9.07 4.13 -4.93
CA SER A 81 -8.66 4.06 -6.33
C SER A 81 -9.36 2.93 -7.08
N GLU A 82 -9.50 1.75 -6.46
CA GLU A 82 -10.27 0.63 -7.01
C GLU A 82 -11.74 1.01 -7.23
N TYR A 83 -12.36 1.68 -6.24
CA TYR A 83 -13.75 2.14 -6.36
C TYR A 83 -13.93 3.14 -7.51
N GLN A 84 -12.99 4.09 -7.67
CA GLN A 84 -13.00 5.04 -8.78
C GLN A 84 -12.86 4.35 -10.13
N ALA A 85 -11.92 3.41 -10.25
CA ALA A 85 -11.72 2.64 -11.48
C ALA A 85 -12.98 1.83 -11.87
N LEU A 86 -13.64 1.21 -10.89
CA LEU A 86 -14.91 0.49 -11.11
C LEU A 86 -16.07 1.42 -11.47
N SER A 87 -16.09 2.65 -10.97
CA SER A 87 -17.13 3.63 -11.29
C SER A 87 -16.95 4.30 -12.66
N ALA A 88 -15.76 4.21 -13.25
CA ALA A 88 -15.42 4.80 -14.55
C ALA A 88 -15.53 3.80 -15.72
N ALA A 89 -15.76 2.51 -15.44
CA ALA A 89 -15.94 1.42 -16.39
C ALA A 89 -17.43 1.13 -16.67
#